data_AF-A0A8T5S328-F1
#
_entry.id   AF-A0A8T5S328-F1
#
_cell.length_a   1.000
_cell.length_b   1.000
_cell.length_c   1.000
_cell.angle_alpha   90.00
_cell.angle_beta   90.00
_cell.angle_gamma   90.00
#
_symmetry.space_group_name_H-M   'P 1'
#
loop_
_entity.id
_entity.type
_entity.pdbx_description
1 polymer ?
#
loop_
_entity_poly.entity_id
_entity_poly.type
_entity_poly.pdbx_seq_one_letter_code
_entity_poly.pdbx_strand_id
1 'polypeptide(L)'
;MCEFKIIRKNNNSQIMEDVVMLYYNEDNELVLKDVIGMGETIESALILDVNTINQKCLILENPLIKDFVNLLVKLNDTTATKSDMDIIINQLEALKEEIPK
;
A
#
# COMPACT_ATOMS: atom_id res chain seq x y z
N MET A 1 2.56 -1.79 -25.35
CA MET A 1 2.46 -2.46 -24.03
C MET A 1 3.12 -1.52 -23.04
N CYS A 2 2.42 -1.10 -21.99
CA CYS A 2 2.96 -0.17 -21.00
C CYS A 2 3.27 -0.98 -19.75
N GLU A 3 4.54 -1.05 -19.39
CA GLU A 3 5.03 -1.73 -18.20
C GLU A 3 5.61 -0.72 -17.22
N PHE A 4 5.71 -1.09 -15.95
CA PHE A 4 6.13 -0.18 -14.89
C PHE A 4 7.22 -0.79 -14.03
N LYS A 5 8.20 0.06 -13.70
CA LYS A 5 9.13 -0.16 -12.60
C LYS A 5 8.51 0.34 -11.30
N ILE A 6 8.50 -0.52 -10.28
CA ILE A 6 7.92 -0.21 -8.97
C ILE A 6 9.01 0.32 -8.03
N ILE A 7 8.80 1.52 -7.49
CA ILE A 7 9.75 2.23 -6.62
C ILE A 7 9.15 2.42 -5.23
N ARG A 8 9.89 2.06 -4.18
CA ARG A 8 9.55 2.40 -2.79
C ARG A 8 9.87 3.86 -2.50
N LYS A 9 8.91 4.62 -2.00
CA LYS A 9 9.13 5.99 -1.53
C LYS A 9 9.98 6.05 -0.26
N ASN A 10 9.92 5.01 0.57
CA ASN A 10 10.64 4.93 1.84
C ASN A 10 12.16 5.12 1.68
N ASN A 11 12.74 4.56 0.61
CA ASN A 11 14.19 4.50 0.40
C ASN A 11 14.62 4.58 -1.08
N ASN A 12 13.70 4.83 -2.00
CA ASN A 12 13.89 4.83 -3.46
C ASN A 12 14.38 3.50 -4.07
N SER A 13 14.26 2.37 -3.36
CA SER A 13 14.62 1.06 -3.91
C SER A 13 13.60 0.58 -4.95
N GLN A 14 14.07 -0.11 -5.99
CA GLN A 14 13.20 -0.87 -6.90
C GLN A 14 12.72 -2.16 -6.23
N ILE A 15 11.46 -2.51 -6.44
CA ILE A 15 10.86 -3.77 -5.99
C ILE A 15 10.80 -4.76 -7.15
N MET A 16 10.15 -4.34 -8.23
CA MET A 16 9.82 -5.16 -9.38
C MET A 16 9.89 -4.32 -10.65
N GLU A 17 10.11 -4.99 -11.78
CA GLU A 17 10.07 -4.42 -13.13
C GLU A 17 9.09 -5.18 -14.00
N ASP A 18 8.85 -4.65 -15.20
CA ASP A 18 7.94 -5.22 -16.19
C ASP A 18 6.51 -5.46 -15.64
N VAL A 19 6.08 -4.66 -14.66
CA VAL A 19 4.77 -4.80 -14.04
C VAL A 19 3.69 -4.24 -14.96
N VAL A 20 2.69 -5.05 -15.28
CA VAL A 20 1.56 -4.69 -16.16
C VAL A 20 0.21 -4.66 -15.46
N MET A 21 0.10 -5.27 -14.28
CA MET A 21 -1.07 -5.16 -13.42
C MET A 21 -0.69 -4.75 -12.02
N LEU A 22 -1.40 -3.75 -11.49
CA LEU A 22 -1.33 -3.31 -10.10
C LEU A 22 -2.76 -3.10 -9.62
N TYR A 23 -3.12 -3.72 -8.50
CA TYR A 23 -4.45 -3.57 -7.92
C TYR A 23 -4.43 -3.95 -6.43
N TYR A 24 -5.46 -3.54 -5.69
CA TYR A 24 -5.66 -4.01 -4.32
C TYR A 24 -6.55 -5.26 -4.32
N ASN A 25 -6.16 -6.28 -3.54
CA ASN A 25 -6.99 -7.48 -3.33
C ASN A 25 -8.09 -7.24 -2.28
N GLU A 26 -8.87 -8.30 -1.96
CA GLU A 26 -9.96 -8.24 -0.98
C GLU A 26 -9.47 -7.96 0.45
N ASP A 27 -8.21 -8.27 0.74
CA ASP A 27 -7.53 -8.00 2.02
C ASP A 27 -6.88 -6.60 2.06
N ASN A 28 -7.14 -5.76 1.04
CA ASN A 28 -6.58 -4.42 0.84
C ASN A 28 -5.05 -4.37 0.74
N GLU A 29 -4.44 -5.42 0.22
CA GLU A 29 -3.01 -5.53 -0.05
C GLU A 29 -2.71 -5.22 -1.52
N LEU A 30 -1.56 -4.60 -1.80
CA LEU A 30 -1.17 -4.22 -3.15
C LEU A 30 -0.57 -5.43 -3.89
N VAL A 31 -1.25 -5.88 -4.93
CA VAL A 31 -0.80 -6.96 -5.81
C VAL A 31 -0.14 -6.39 -7.06
N LEU A 32 1.04 -6.89 -7.37
CA LEU A 32 1.83 -6.58 -8.56
C LEU A 32 1.92 -7.84 -9.42
N LYS A 33 1.71 -7.73 -10.73
CA LYS A 33 1.97 -8.82 -11.68
C LYS A 33 2.73 -8.34 -12.91
N ASP A 34 3.76 -9.09 -13.28
CA ASP A 34 4.56 -8.83 -14.46
C ASP A 34 3.94 -9.42 -15.74
N VAL A 35 4.65 -9.21 -16.85
CA VAL A 35 4.30 -9.68 -18.19
C VAL A 35 4.18 -11.21 -18.33
N ILE A 36 4.83 -11.98 -17.45
CA ILE A 36 4.77 -13.46 -17.45
C ILE A 36 3.74 -14.00 -16.45
N GLY A 37 3.07 -13.11 -15.70
CA GLY A 37 2.06 -13.46 -14.71
C GLY A 37 2.62 -13.86 -13.35
N MET A 38 3.93 -13.72 -13.12
CA MET A 38 4.49 -13.80 -11.77
C MET A 38 4.11 -12.54 -11.01
N GLY A 39 3.92 -12.67 -9.70
CA GLY A 39 3.46 -11.55 -8.90
C GLY A 39 4.02 -11.52 -7.49
N GLU A 40 3.96 -10.34 -6.92
CA GLU A 40 4.33 -10.02 -5.55
C GLU A 40 3.14 -9.33 -4.88
N THR A 41 2.86 -9.70 -3.63
CA THR A 41 1.84 -9.03 -2.81
C THR A 41 2.56 -8.24 -1.72
N ILE A 42 2.27 -6.94 -1.65
CA ILE A 42 2.80 -6.04 -0.65
C ILE A 42 1.68 -5.74 0.33
N GLU A 43 1.84 -6.23 1.56
CA GLU A 43 0.77 -6.25 2.57
C GLU A 43 0.24 -4.85 2.90
N SER A 44 1.12 -3.89 3.18
CA SER A 44 0.71 -2.57 3.69
C SER A 44 1.38 -1.45 2.90
N ALA A 45 0.80 -1.15 1.72
CA ALA A 45 1.32 -0.16 0.79
C ALA A 45 0.24 0.70 0.12
N LEU A 46 0.61 1.91 -0.27
CA LEU A 46 -0.23 2.85 -1.01
C LEU A 46 0.46 3.27 -2.31
N ILE A 47 -0.25 3.22 -3.43
CA ILE A 47 0.19 3.85 -4.69
C ILE A 47 0.11 5.38 -4.54
N LEU A 48 1.24 6.05 -4.71
CA LEU A 48 1.35 7.52 -4.62
C LEU A 48 1.32 8.21 -5.99
N ASP A 49 1.98 7.62 -6.98
CA ASP A 49 2.09 8.18 -8.33
C ASP A 49 2.24 7.06 -9.37
N VAL A 50 1.65 7.26 -10.53
CA VAL A 50 1.81 6.39 -11.70
C VAL A 50 2.12 7.25 -12.89
N ASN A 51 3.35 7.15 -13.39
CA ASN A 51 3.85 7.96 -14.48
C ASN A 51 4.15 7.08 -15.69
N THR A 52 3.32 7.22 -16.72
CA THR A 52 3.43 6.46 -17.97
C THR A 52 4.56 6.93 -18.88
N ILE A 53 5.00 8.19 -18.76
CA ILE A 53 6.07 8.76 -19.59
C ILE A 53 7.40 8.13 -19.22
N ASN A 54 7.68 8.00 -17.92
CA ASN A 54 8.91 7.41 -17.41
C ASN A 54 8.75 5.97 -16.92
N GLN A 55 7.54 5.40 -17.07
CA GLN A 55 7.21 4.02 -16.72
C GLN A 55 7.53 3.68 -15.25
N LYS A 56 7.20 4.60 -14.33
CA LYS A 56 7.40 4.39 -12.89
C LYS A 56 6.09 4.42 -12.14
N CYS A 57 5.94 3.49 -11.22
CA CYS A 57 4.94 3.52 -10.17
C CYS A 57 5.66 3.73 -8.83
N LEU A 58 5.28 4.77 -8.11
CA LEU A 58 5.80 5.08 -6.79
C LEU A 58 4.82 4.59 -5.74
N ILE A 59 5.30 3.77 -4.80
CA ILE A 59 4.50 3.25 -3.70
C ILE A 59 5.09 3.66 -2.36
N LEU A 60 4.25 3.80 -1.34
CA LEU A 60 4.65 4.00 0.05
C LEU A 60 4.30 2.75 0.84
N GLU A 61 5.27 2.14 1.51
CA GLU A 61 5.01 1.08 2.48
C GLU A 61 4.98 1.65 3.88
N ASN A 62 3.96 1.31 4.65
CA ASN A 62 3.87 1.66 6.06
C ASN A 62 2.90 0.71 6.74
N PRO A 63 3.24 0.13 7.91
CA PRO A 63 2.38 -0.82 8.61
C PRO A 63 0.92 -0.36 8.80
N LEU A 64 0.69 0.95 8.98
CA LEU A 64 -0.64 1.53 9.19
C LEU A 64 -1.55 1.48 7.96
N ILE A 65 -1.01 1.37 6.75
CA ILE A 65 -1.80 1.61 5.53
C ILE A 65 -2.91 0.59 5.38
N LYS A 66 -2.60 -0.71 5.51
CA LYS A 66 -3.58 -1.81 5.38
C LYS A 66 -4.75 -1.61 6.32
N ASP A 67 -4.47 -1.46 7.62
CA ASP A 67 -5.51 -1.28 8.62
C ASP A 67 -6.30 0.01 8.42
N PHE A 68 -5.65 1.08 7.96
CA PHE A 68 -6.32 2.33 7.68
C PHE A 68 -7.25 2.22 6.48
N VAL A 69 -6.81 1.57 5.40
CA VAL A 69 -7.66 1.28 4.23
C VAL A 69 -8.81 0.36 4.62
N ASN A 70 -8.55 -0.68 5.42
CA ASN A 70 -9.59 -1.56 5.98
C ASN A 70 -10.65 -0.76 6.75
N LEU A 71 -10.22 0.18 7.61
CA LEU A 71 -11.13 1.06 8.34
C LEU A 71 -11.94 1.95 7.39
N LEU A 72 -11.31 2.53 6.37
CA LEU A 72 -12.02 3.35 5.37
C LEU A 72 -13.09 2.56 4.61
N VAL A 73 -12.79 1.32 4.21
CA VAL A 73 -13.76 0.42 3.56
C VAL A 73 -14.93 0.16 4.51
N LYS A 74 -14.67 -0.27 5.75
CA LYS A 74 -15.73 -0.52 6.75
C LYS A 74 -16.56 0.72 7.07
N LEU A 75 -15.96 1.91 7.09
CA LEU A 75 -16.67 3.17 7.30
C LEU A 75 -17.62 3.48 6.13
N ASN A 76 -17.15 3.30 4.89
CA ASN A 76 -17.98 3.47 3.70
C ASN A 76 -19.15 2.47 3.66
N ASP A 77 -18.92 1.24 4.11
CA ASP A 77 -19.93 0.19 4.18
C ASP A 77 -20.82 0.29 5.43
N THR A 78 -20.59 1.27 6.31
CA THR A 78 -21.29 1.46 7.59
C THR A 78 -21.19 0.27 8.55
N THR A 79 -20.17 -0.57 8.40
CA THR A 79 -19.90 -1.76 9.23
C THR A 79 -18.79 -1.54 10.26
N ALA A 80 -18.15 -0.37 10.26
CA ALA A 80 -17.08 -0.03 11.19
C ALA A 80 -17.55 -0.06 12.65
N THR A 81 -16.73 -0.64 13.51
CA THR A 81 -16.92 -0.67 14.95
C THR A 81 -15.94 0.26 15.65
N LYS A 82 -16.19 0.58 16.93
CA LYS A 82 -15.22 1.32 17.76
C LYS A 82 -13.89 0.59 17.86
N SER A 83 -13.92 -0.74 17.95
CA SER A 83 -12.71 -1.58 18.01
C SER A 83 -11.84 -1.42 16.76
N ASP A 84 -12.43 -1.20 15.58
CA ASP A 84 -11.67 -0.96 14.36
C ASP A 84 -10.91 0.38 14.42
N MET A 85 -11.52 1.40 15.03
CA MET A 85 -10.84 2.68 15.28
C MET A 85 -9.75 2.55 16.34
N ASP A 86 -10.01 1.79 17.41
CA ASP A 86 -9.06 1.57 18.50
C ASP A 86 -7.76 0.91 18.01
N ILE A 87 -7.84 0.00 17.03
CA ILE A 87 -6.65 -0.61 16.41
C ILE A 87 -5.71 0.47 15.84
N ILE A 88 -6.24 1.39 15.02
CA ILE A 88 -5.47 2.47 14.41
C ILE A 88 -4.92 3.43 15.46
N ILE A 89 -5.74 3.80 16.46
CA ILE A 89 -5.31 4.69 17.55
C ILE A 89 -4.14 4.07 18.31
N ASN A 90 -4.22 2.79 18.67
CA ASN A 90 -3.16 2.09 19.39
C ASN A 90 -1.86 2.02 18.57
N GLN A 91 -1.95 1.78 17.26
CA GLN A 91 -0.78 1.80 16.39
C GLN A 91 -0.14 3.20 16.30
N LEU A 92 -0.96 4.25 16.19
CA LEU A 92 -0.47 5.63 16.19
C LEU A 92 0.16 6.01 17.54
N GLU A 93 -0.39 5.56 18.65
CA GLU A 93 0.18 5.75 19.98
C GLU A 93 1.54 5.06 20.13
N ALA A 94 1.67 3.82 19.66
CA ALA A 94 2.95 3.12 19.64
C ALA A 94 4.00 3.90 18.81
N LEU A 95 3.61 4.42 17.64
CA LEU A 95 4.52 5.19 16.80
C LEU A 95 4.92 6.55 17.41
N LYS A 96 4.06 7.17 18.23
CA LYS A 96 4.42 8.41 18.92
C LYS A 96 5.62 8.24 19.85
N GLU A 97 5.76 7.07 20.48
CA GLU A 97 6.90 6.76 21.36
C GLU A 97 8.22 6.63 20.59
N GLU A 98 8.16 6.36 19.30
CA GLU A 98 9.33 6.21 18.42
C GLU A 98 9.77 7.53 17.76
N ILE A 99 8.91 8.57 17.78
CA ILE A 99 9.24 9.88 17.19
C ILE A 99 10.18 10.64 18.13
N PRO A 100 11.41 11.00 17.70
CA PRO A 100 12.31 11.79 18.52
C PRO A 100 11.72 13.19 18.79
N LYS A 101 11.90 13.67 20.02
CA LYS A 101 11.47 15.01 20.47
C LYS A 101 12.17 16.15 19.75
#